data_AF-A0A0V0GEV4-F1
#
_entry.id   AF-A0A0V0GEV4-F1
#
_cell.length_a   1.000
_cell.length_b   1.000
_cell.length_c   1.000
_cell.angle_alpha   90.00
_cell.angle_beta   90.00
_cell.angle_gamma   90.00
#
_symmetry.space_group_name_H-M   'P 1'
#
loop_
_entity.id
_entity.type
_entity.pdbx_description
1 polymer ?
#
loop_
_entity_poly.entity_id
_entity_poly.type
_entity_poly.pdbx_seq_one_letter_code
_entity_poly.pdbx_strand_id
1 'polypeptide(L)' 'MLIVPGCSKLESFPEEMGDLEKLEWLDARDTLISRLPSSFVRLNKLKLLNFAKVKSEDGLFFVFPQVNEG' A
#
# COMPACT_ATOMS: atom_id res chain seq x y z
N MET A 1 -3.83 -2.59 -12.86
CA MET A 1 -3.21 -1.34 -12.37
C MET A 1 -4.27 -0.57 -11.60
N LEU A 2 -3.95 -0.12 -10.40
CA LEU A 2 -4.81 0.72 -9.56
C LEU A 2 -4.02 1.97 -9.17
N ILE A 3 -4.61 3.16 -9.32
CA ILE A 3 -3.98 4.44 -9.00
C ILE A 3 -4.92 5.20 -8.07
N VAL A 4 -4.41 5.62 -6.92
CA VAL A 4 -5.11 6.38 -5.87
C VAL A 4 -4.27 7.63 -5.50
N PRO A 5 -3.98 8.52 -6.46
CA PRO A 5 -3.06 9.63 -6.22
C PRO A 5 -3.78 10.78 -5.51
N GLY A 6 -3.11 11.45 -4.56
CA GLY A 6 -3.63 12.68 -3.95
C GLY A 6 -4.77 12.48 -2.95
N CYS A 7 -5.07 11.24 -2.54
CA CYS A 7 -5.95 10.96 -1.42
C CYS A 7 -5.20 11.18 -0.10
N SER A 8 -4.93 12.43 0.23
CA SER A 8 -4.13 12.85 1.40
C SER A 8 -4.78 12.56 2.76
N LYS A 9 -5.96 11.92 2.79
CA LYS A 9 -6.66 11.47 4.00
C LYS A 9 -6.77 9.94 4.08
N LEU A 10 -6.27 9.22 3.08
CA LEU A 10 -6.33 7.77 3.06
C LEU A 10 -5.20 7.22 3.92
N GLU A 11 -5.53 6.68 5.09
CA GLU A 11 -4.57 6.19 6.08
C GLU A 11 -4.34 4.67 6.00
N SER A 12 -5.29 3.94 5.43
CA SER A 12 -5.23 2.49 5.29
C SER A 12 -6.02 2.01 4.08
N PHE A 13 -5.71 0.80 3.64
CA PHE A 13 -6.52 0.07 2.67
C PHE A 13 -7.45 -0.95 3.34
N PRO A 14 -8.59 -1.28 2.71
CA PRO A 14 -9.47 -2.35 3.16
C PRO A 14 -8.82 -3.74 2.97
N GLU A 15 -9.19 -4.74 3.78
CA GLU A 15 -8.66 -6.12 3.67
C GLU A 15 -9.11 -6.83 2.37
N GLU A 16 -10.18 -6.34 1.75
CA GLU A 16 -10.69 -6.75 0.45
C GLU A 16 -9.71 -6.42 -0.69
N MET A 17 -8.72 -5.54 -0.46
CA MET A 17 -7.69 -5.30 -1.46
C MET A 17 -6.86 -6.54 -1.78
N GLY A 18 -6.70 -7.49 -0.85
CA GLY A 18 -6.03 -8.75 -1.15
C GLY A 18 -6.78 -9.64 -2.15
N ASP A 19 -8.04 -9.34 -2.45
CA ASP A 19 -8.83 -10.10 -3.43
C ASP A 19 -8.53 -9.66 -4.87
N LEU A 20 -7.75 -8.59 -5.03
CA LEU A 20 -7.26 -8.11 -6.33
C LEU A 20 -6.09 -8.96 -6.83
N GLU A 21 -6.23 -10.28 -6.91
CA GLU A 21 -5.16 -11.24 -7.24
C GLU A 21 -4.46 -10.99 -8.59
N LYS A 22 -5.11 -10.25 -9.49
CA LYS A 22 -4.58 -9.86 -10.80
C LYS A 22 -3.88 -8.49 -10.79
N LEU A 23 -3.79 -7.83 -9.64
CA LEU A 23 -3.22 -6.50 -9.52
C LEU A 23 -1.70 -6.58 -9.67
N GLU A 24 -1.19 -6.01 -10.76
CA GLU A 24 0.25 -5.95 -11.00
C GLU A 24 0.88 -4.65 -10.51
N TRP A 25 0.16 -3.53 -10.56
CA TRP A 25 0.69 -2.20 -10.20
C TRP A 25 -0.28 -1.45 -9.30
N LEU A 26 0.23 -0.90 -8.20
CA LEU A 26 -0.48 -0.03 -7.27
C LEU A 26 0.30 1.26 -7.03
N ASP A 27 -0.30 2.39 -7.41
CA ASP A 27 0.23 3.72 -7.16
C ASP A 27 -0.68 4.46 -6.17
N ALA A 28 -0.20 4.69 -4.97
CA ALA A 28 -0.88 5.37 -3.87
C ALA A 28 -0.01 6.49 -3.30
N ARG A 29 0.70 7.19 -4.19
CA ARG A 29 1.44 8.40 -3.86
C ARG A 29 0.55 9.47 -3.24
N ASP A 30 1.16 10.27 -2.37
CA ASP A 30 0.48 11.37 -1.66
C ASP A 30 -0.72 10.92 -0.81
N THR A 31 -0.68 9.70 -0.28
CA THR A 31 -1.61 9.19 0.74
C THR A 31 -0.97 9.20 2.13
N LEU A 32 -1.77 8.98 3.18
CA LEU A 32 -1.28 8.82 4.57
C LEU A 32 -1.05 7.35 4.94
N ILE A 33 -1.05 6.45 3.96
CA ILE A 33 -0.87 5.02 4.20
C ILE A 33 0.51 4.81 4.81
N SER A 34 0.53 4.22 6.01
CA SER A 34 1.75 3.90 6.75
C SER A 34 1.95 2.39 6.94
N ARG A 35 0.86 1.62 6.75
CA ARG A 35 0.82 0.17 6.90
C ARG A 35 -0.14 -0.44 5.90
N LEU A 36 0.24 -1.60 5.37
CA LEU A 36 -0.61 -2.42 4.50
C LEU A 36 -1.45 -3.38 5.33
N PRO A 37 -2.70 -3.67 4.90
CA PRO A 37 -3.50 -4.71 5.51
C PRO A 37 -2.87 -6.08 5.28
N SER A 38 -3.19 -7.03 6.16
CA SER A 38 -2.54 -8.35 6.18
C SER A 38 -2.78 -9.15 4.88
N SER A 39 -3.96 -8.98 4.29
CA SER A 39 -4.38 -9.52 3.01
C SER A 39 -3.50 -9.16 1.81
N PHE A 40 -2.66 -8.12 1.88
CA PHE A 40 -1.75 -7.76 0.78
C PHE A 40 -0.79 -8.89 0.42
N VAL A 41 -0.54 -9.83 1.35
CA VAL A 41 0.20 -11.06 1.07
C VAL A 41 -0.42 -11.89 -0.07
N ARG A 42 -1.72 -11.74 -0.34
CA ARG A 42 -2.43 -12.44 -1.42
C ARG A 42 -2.17 -11.83 -2.81
N LEU A 43 -1.60 -10.63 -2.88
CA LEU A 43 -1.31 -9.91 -4.14
C LEU A 43 -0.06 -10.46 -4.85
N ASN A 44 -0.07 -11.76 -5.17
CA ASN A 44 1.08 -12.50 -5.70
C ASN A 44 1.55 -12.03 -7.09
N LYS A 45 0.75 -11.26 -7.81
CA LYS A 45 1.11 -10.69 -9.13
C LYS A 45 1.61 -9.25 -9.04
N LEU A 46 1.64 -8.65 -7.86
CA LEU A 46 2.07 -7.26 -7.67
C LEU A 46 3.57 -7.13 -7.96
N LYS A 47 3.88 -6.32 -8.97
CA LYS A 47 5.23 -6.01 -9.47
C LYS A 47 5.71 -4.64 -9.02
N LEU A 48 4.79 -3.69 -8.84
CA LEU A 48 5.12 -2.31 -8.47
C LEU A 48 4.16 -1.79 -7.41
N LEU A 49 4.74 -1.20 -6.38
CA LEU A 49 4.04 -0.55 -5.27
C LEU A 49 4.67 0.81 -5.01
N ASN A 50 3.89 1.89 -5.12
CA ASN A 50 4.38 3.25 -4.93
C ASN A 50 3.56 3.98 -3.87
N PHE A 51 4.24 4.45 -2.82
CA PHE A 51 3.67 5.29 -1.77
C PHE A 51 4.46 6.57 -1.53
N ALA A 52 5.27 6.99 -2.51
CA ALA A 52 6.07 8.19 -2.36
C ALA A 52 5.17 9.40 -2.02
N LYS A 53 5.63 10.20 -1.05
CA LYS A 53 5.04 11.51 -0.75
C LYS A 53 5.84 12.58 -1.47
N VAL A 54 5.16 13.49 -2.14
CA VAL A 54 5.78 14.60 -2.88
C VAL A 54 6.33 15.67 -1.92
N LYS A 55 5.85 15.71 -0.66
CA LYS A 55 6.37 16.56 0.42
C LYS A 55 6.20 15.84 1.76
N SER A 56 7.27 15.55 2.48
CA SER A 56 7.17 15.01 3.84
C SER A 56 8.25 15.60 4.73
N GLU A 57 7.86 16.62 5.52
CA GLU A 57 8.58 17.02 6.74
C GLU A 57 8.35 16.00 7.87
N ASP A 58 7.26 15.23 7.80
CA ASP A 58 6.92 14.18 8.75
C ASP A 58 7.43 12.81 8.29
N GLY A 59 8.40 12.27 9.03
CA GLY A 59 9.03 10.97 8.81
C GLY A 59 8.09 9.79 9.06
N LEU A 60 7.08 9.62 8.19
CA LEU A 60 6.30 8.39 8.18
C LEU A 60 7.17 7.25 7.64
N PHE A 61 7.63 6.40 8.54
CA PHE A 61 8.31 5.17 8.20
C PHE A 61 7.25 4.16 7.74
N PHE A 62 7.38 3.69 6.50
CA PHE A 62 6.59 2.54 6.03
C PHE A 62 6.94 1.32 6.88
N VAL A 63 5.96 0.75 7.56
CA VAL A 63 6.13 -0.48 8.34
C VAL A 63 5.62 -1.64 7.51
N PHE A 64 6.53 -2.50 7.06
CA PHE A 64 6.13 -3.79 6.50
C PHE A 64 5.53 -4.66 7.62
N PRO A 65 4.37 -5.29 7.39
CA PRO A 65 3.83 -6.24 8.36
C PRO A 65 4.84 -7.36 8.59
N GLN A 66 5.13 -7.66 9.86
CA GLN A 66 6.00 -8.76 10.25
C GLN A 66 5.40 -10.06 9.69
N VAL A 67 6.09 -10.71 8.76
CA VAL A 67 5.73 -12.04 8.28
C VAL A 67 6.38 -13.00 9.25
N ASN A 68 5.63 -13.51 10.22
CA ASN A 68 6.11 -14.60 11.05
C ASN A 68 6.20 -15.84 10.15
N GLU A 69 7.41 -16.21 9.76
CA GLU A 69 7.70 -17.51 9.14
C GLU A 69 7.28 -18.61 10.14
N GLY A 70 6.49 -19.57 9.64
CA GLY A 70 6.08 -20.77 10.39
C GLY A 70 7.15 -21.83 10.40
#